data_AF-A0A133V4W8-F1
#
_entry.id   AF-A0A133V4W8-F1
#
_cell.length_a   1.000
_cell.length_b   1.000
_cell.length_c   1.000
_cell.angle_alpha   90.00
_cell.angle_beta   90.00
_cell.angle_gamma   90.00
#
_symmetry.space_group_name_H-M   'P 1'
#
loop_
_entity.id
_entity.type
_entity.pdbx_description
1 polymer ?
#
loop_
_entity_poly.entity_id
_entity_poly.type
_entity_poly.pdbx_seq_one_letter_code
_entity_poly.pdbx_strand_id
1 'polypeptide(L)'
;LYDSRSGVINIWCSPRDKPEGYGYEIRRGALNHPRDYVATIVPRRGDSGSSTVDLELQVDPERGGTEPLEHRAEPTAGERRWAKEKLDELIEMGEEEGVFEEVLICPLCGGEVGANTFNGFVEHIATHVEVDSVKMEVKGKVLHLAGGRTLFPSDYIQKRARK
;
A
#
# COMPACT_ATOMS: atom_id res chain seq x y z
N LEU A 1 3.00 9.95 -9.37
CA LEU A 1 3.73 9.18 -10.40
C LEU A 1 3.74 7.67 -10.13
N TYR A 2 3.11 7.24 -9.04
CA TYR A 2 2.96 5.84 -8.69
C TYR A 2 1.52 5.39 -8.93
N ASP A 3 1.31 4.13 -9.30
CA ASP A 3 0.03 3.47 -9.12
C ASP A 3 0.22 2.02 -8.65
N SER A 4 -0.64 1.56 -7.75
CA SER A 4 -0.61 0.18 -7.25
C SER A 4 -1.66 -0.66 -7.96
N ARG A 5 -1.26 -1.82 -8.46
CA ARG A 5 -2.15 -2.79 -9.11
C ARG A 5 -1.65 -4.20 -8.82
N SER A 6 -2.57 -5.11 -8.54
CA SER A 6 -2.26 -6.55 -8.43
C SER A 6 -1.10 -6.88 -7.47
N GLY A 7 -0.93 -6.13 -6.38
CA GLY A 7 0.14 -6.35 -5.40
C GLY A 7 1.51 -5.79 -5.78
N VAL A 8 1.62 -5.02 -6.87
CA VAL A 8 2.84 -4.34 -7.29
C VAL A 8 2.64 -2.83 -7.34
N ILE A 9 3.74 -2.07 -7.32
CA ILE A 9 3.73 -0.60 -7.46
C ILE A 9 4.44 -0.23 -8.76
N ASN A 10 3.71 0.34 -9.71
CA ASN A 10 4.29 0.84 -10.95
C ASN A 10 4.83 2.26 -10.75
N ILE A 11 5.99 2.52 -11.32
CA ILE A 11 6.64 3.83 -11.37
C ILE A 11 6.52 4.39 -12.78
N TRP A 12 5.86 5.54 -12.88
CA TRP A 12 5.66 6.28 -14.13
C TRP A 12 6.51 7.55 -14.12
N CYS A 13 7.05 7.94 -15.27
CA CYS A 13 7.65 9.26 -15.46
C CYS A 13 6.66 10.23 -16.11
N SER A 14 6.96 11.52 -16.05
CA SER A 14 6.21 12.61 -16.69
C SER A 14 7.16 13.52 -17.47
N PRO A 15 6.66 14.45 -18.31
CA PRO A 15 7.52 15.37 -19.04
C PRO A 15 8.47 16.20 -18.14
N ARG A 16 8.11 16.41 -16.88
CA ARG A 16 8.86 17.21 -15.89
C ARG A 16 9.71 16.39 -14.92
N ASP A 17 9.37 15.12 -14.71
CA ASP A 17 10.07 14.21 -13.80
C ASP A 17 10.26 12.87 -14.50
N LYS A 18 11.46 12.67 -15.03
CA LYS A 18 11.84 11.54 -15.88
C LYS A 18 13.34 11.27 -15.79
N PRO A 19 13.79 10.06 -16.15
CA PRO A 19 15.21 9.73 -16.21
C PRO A 19 16.02 10.72 -17.05
N GLU A 20 17.28 10.92 -16.67
CA GLU A 20 18.22 11.68 -17.49
C GLU A 20 18.41 10.97 -18.84
N GLY A 21 18.36 11.73 -19.93
CA GLY A 21 18.47 11.18 -21.28
C GLY A 21 17.28 10.33 -21.71
N TYR A 22 16.12 10.43 -21.03
CA TYR A 22 14.93 9.69 -21.43
C TYR A 22 14.47 10.11 -22.84
N GLY A 23 14.74 9.24 -23.81
CA GLY A 23 14.60 9.51 -25.24
C GLY A 23 13.19 9.29 -25.80
N TYR A 24 12.25 8.77 -25.00
CA TYR A 24 10.88 8.54 -25.44
C TYR A 24 10.03 9.79 -25.28
N GLU A 25 9.16 10.03 -26.25
CA GLU A 25 8.16 11.08 -26.16
C GLU A 25 7.07 10.68 -25.16
N ILE A 26 6.96 11.44 -24.06
CA ILE A 26 5.97 11.17 -23.02
C ILE A 26 4.62 11.77 -23.45
N ARG A 27 3.72 10.91 -23.91
CA ARG A 27 2.37 11.28 -24.36
C ARG A 27 1.32 10.93 -23.30
N ARG A 28 0.13 11.51 -23.42
CA ARG A 28 -1.03 11.19 -22.56
C ARG A 28 -1.67 9.85 -22.90
N GLY A 29 -1.81 9.53 -24.18
CA GLY A 29 -2.61 8.38 -24.63
C GLY A 29 -4.02 8.41 -24.02
N ALA A 30 -4.46 7.28 -23.48
CA ALA A 30 -5.75 7.09 -22.80
C ALA A 30 -5.73 7.43 -21.28
N LEU A 31 -4.64 8.01 -20.76
CA LEU A 31 -4.48 8.34 -19.35
C LEU A 31 -4.96 9.78 -19.06
N ASN A 32 -5.16 10.13 -17.78
CA ASN A 32 -5.62 11.48 -17.41
C ASN A 32 -4.54 12.56 -17.63
N HIS A 33 -3.26 12.18 -17.55
CA HIS A 33 -2.11 13.09 -17.69
C HIS A 33 -0.99 12.43 -18.51
N PRO A 34 -0.14 13.21 -19.21
CA PRO A 34 1.05 12.69 -19.87
C PRO A 34 1.96 11.96 -18.89
N ARG A 35 2.15 10.67 -19.11
CA ARG A 35 3.05 9.83 -18.34
C ARG A 35 3.42 8.59 -19.13
N ASP A 36 4.63 8.09 -18.90
CA ASP A 36 5.11 6.85 -19.48
C ASP A 36 5.61 5.91 -18.37
N TYR A 37 5.50 4.61 -18.58
CA TYR A 37 5.83 3.63 -17.57
C TYR A 37 7.33 3.31 -17.60
N VAL A 38 8.00 3.31 -16.46
CA VAL A 38 9.46 3.09 -16.38
C VAL A 38 9.81 1.79 -15.65
N ALA A 39 9.17 1.53 -14.51
CA ALA A 39 9.54 0.40 -13.66
C ALA A 39 8.36 -0.11 -12.84
N THR A 40 8.52 -1.31 -12.27
CA THR A 40 7.65 -1.87 -11.23
C THR A 40 8.46 -2.27 -10.02
N ILE A 41 7.90 -2.01 -8.84
CA ILE A 41 8.36 -2.53 -7.56
C ILE A 41 7.51 -3.74 -7.21
N VAL A 42 8.15 -4.89 -7.04
CA VAL A 42 7.51 -6.15 -6.65
C VAL A 42 7.92 -6.49 -5.22
N PRO A 43 7.00 -6.37 -4.24
CA PRO A 43 7.27 -6.83 -2.90
C PRO A 43 7.29 -8.37 -2.86
N ARG A 44 8.33 -8.93 -2.25
CA ARG A 44 8.51 -10.36 -2.04
C ARG A 44 8.55 -10.63 -0.55
N ARG A 45 7.77 -11.61 -0.11
CA ARG A 45 7.86 -12.11 1.26
C ARG A 45 8.86 -13.26 1.29
N GLY A 46 9.90 -13.12 2.09
CA GLY A 46 10.84 -14.20 2.39
C GLY A 46 10.28 -15.15 3.44
N ASP A 47 10.79 -16.38 3.43
CA ASP A 47 10.33 -17.47 4.31
C ASP A 47 10.57 -17.18 5.80
N SER A 48 11.52 -16.30 6.12
CA SER A 48 11.89 -15.91 7.49
C SER A 48 11.13 -14.68 8.03
N GLY A 49 10.09 -14.22 7.33
CA GLY A 49 9.38 -12.99 7.68
C GLY A 49 10.13 -11.72 7.28
N SER A 50 11.29 -11.83 6.64
CA SER A 50 11.90 -10.73 5.90
C SER A 50 11.05 -10.40 4.67
N SER A 51 11.08 -9.14 4.25
CA SER A 51 10.49 -8.70 2.98
C SER A 51 11.58 -8.06 2.14
N THR A 52 11.65 -8.40 0.86
CA THR A 52 12.51 -7.74 -0.12
C THR A 52 11.63 -7.05 -1.15
N VAL A 53 12.20 -6.05 -1.82
CA VAL A 53 11.54 -5.37 -2.94
C VAL A 53 12.42 -5.52 -4.16
N ASP A 54 11.85 -6.09 -5.23
CA ASP A 54 12.52 -6.17 -6.52
C ASP A 54 12.12 -4.96 -7.35
N LEU A 55 13.09 -4.27 -7.96
CA LEU A 55 12.85 -3.17 -8.89
C LEU A 55 13.07 -3.67 -10.32
N GLU A 56 11.98 -3.84 -11.06
CA GLU A 56 11.98 -4.31 -12.44
C GLU A 56 11.81 -3.13 -13.40
N LEU A 57 12.85 -2.78 -14.14
CA LEU A 57 12.79 -1.72 -15.15
C LEU A 57 12.27 -2.29 -16.47
N GLN A 58 11.31 -1.61 -17.09
CA GLN A 58 10.83 -2.00 -18.41
C GLN A 58 11.65 -1.35 -19.50
N VAL A 59 12.05 -2.21 -20.43
CA VAL A 59 12.68 -1.84 -21.67
C VAL A 59 11.77 -2.35 -22.77
N ASP A 60 11.16 -1.43 -23.49
CA ASP A 60 10.30 -1.77 -24.62
C ASP A 60 11.02 -1.39 -25.92
N PRO A 61 11.49 -2.39 -26.71
CA PRO A 61 12.17 -2.14 -27.97
C PRO A 61 11.21 -1.64 -29.07
N GLU A 62 9.89 -1.80 -28.91
CA GLU A 62 8.87 -1.40 -29.88
C GLU A 62 8.12 -0.11 -29.49
N ARG A 63 8.49 0.53 -28.36
CA ARG A 63 7.86 1.80 -27.93
C ARG A 63 8.17 2.91 -28.93
N GLY A 64 7.18 3.18 -29.79
CA GLY A 64 7.21 4.14 -30.88
C GLY A 64 7.61 5.56 -30.48
N GLY A 65 8.91 5.83 -30.51
CA GLY A 65 9.46 7.14 -30.83
C GLY A 65 9.62 7.30 -32.34
N THR A 66 9.61 8.53 -32.85
CA THR A 66 9.98 8.84 -34.24
C THR A 66 11.46 8.63 -34.53
N GLU A 67 12.26 8.40 -33.50
CA GLU A 67 13.66 8.01 -33.59
C GLU A 67 13.77 6.52 -33.25
N PRO A 68 14.44 5.70 -34.09
CA PRO A 68 14.76 4.33 -33.73
C PRO A 68 15.77 4.37 -32.59
N LEU A 69 15.28 4.38 -31.35
CA LEU A 69 16.09 3.91 -30.24
C LEU A 69 16.36 2.45 -30.54
N GLU A 70 17.60 2.17 -30.94
CA GLU A 70 18.11 0.83 -31.21
C GLU A 70 17.58 -0.14 -30.16
N HIS A 71 17.16 -1.33 -30.56
CA HIS A 71 16.53 -2.34 -29.70
C HIS A 71 17.42 -2.61 -28.47
N ARG A 72 17.22 -1.84 -27.41
CA ARG A 72 18.06 -1.93 -26.22
C ARG A 72 17.54 -3.09 -25.40
N ALA A 73 18.41 -4.03 -25.07
CA ALA A 73 18.07 -5.16 -24.22
C ALA A 73 18.10 -4.78 -22.72
N GLU A 74 18.65 -3.60 -22.40
CA GLU A 74 18.92 -3.19 -21.04
C GLU A 74 18.54 -1.73 -20.74
N PRO A 75 18.11 -1.42 -19.51
CA PRO A 75 17.89 -0.05 -19.08
C PRO A 75 19.18 0.77 -19.01
N THR A 76 19.10 2.07 -19.27
CA THR A 76 20.25 2.98 -19.15
C THR A 76 20.63 3.20 -17.68
N ALA A 77 21.85 3.70 -17.46
CA ALA A 77 22.28 4.11 -16.12
C ALA A 77 21.41 5.24 -15.54
N GLY A 78 20.90 6.15 -16.39
CA GLY A 78 19.99 7.22 -15.98
C GLY A 78 18.64 6.67 -15.50
N GLU A 79 18.09 5.68 -16.20
CA GLU A 79 16.84 5.02 -15.82
C GLU A 79 16.98 4.25 -14.51
N ARG A 80 18.08 3.51 -14.33
CA ARG A 80 18.35 2.76 -13.08
C ARG A 80 18.49 3.70 -11.89
N ARG A 81 19.25 4.79 -12.06
CA ARG A 81 19.46 5.78 -11.00
C ARG A 81 18.14 6.45 -10.61
N TRP A 82 17.41 6.96 -11.59
CA TRP A 82 16.13 7.61 -11.36
C TRP A 82 15.10 6.66 -10.72
N ALA A 83 14.98 5.43 -11.22
CA ALA A 83 14.03 4.45 -10.65
C ALA A 83 14.42 4.06 -9.22
N LYS A 84 15.72 3.96 -8.92
CA LYS A 84 16.21 3.74 -7.56
C LYS A 84 15.89 4.92 -6.63
N GLU A 85 16.12 6.15 -7.08
CA GLU A 85 15.75 7.35 -6.31
C GLU A 85 14.25 7.34 -5.98
N LYS A 86 13.39 6.97 -6.93
CA LYS A 86 11.94 6.84 -6.71
C LYS A 86 11.57 5.72 -5.74
N LEU A 87 12.29 4.61 -5.76
CA LEU A 87 12.12 3.55 -4.76
C LEU A 87 12.53 4.02 -3.37
N ASP A 88 13.69 4.69 -3.26
CA ASP A 88 14.19 5.19 -1.98
C ASP A 88 13.24 6.25 -1.38
N GLU A 89 12.69 7.16 -2.20
CA GLU A 89 11.62 8.11 -1.79
C GLU A 89 10.39 7.37 -1.21
N LEU A 90 9.97 6.26 -1.83
CA LEU A 90 8.84 5.47 -1.34
C LEU A 90 9.15 4.74 -0.03
N ILE A 91 10.39 4.27 0.14
CA ILE A 91 10.82 3.65 1.39
C ILE A 91 10.82 4.69 2.51
N GLU A 92 11.40 5.86 2.29
CA GLU A 92 11.44 6.96 3.26
C GLU A 92 10.02 7.40 3.65
N MET A 93 9.13 7.62 2.67
CA MET A 93 7.71 7.91 2.95
C MET A 93 7.03 6.78 3.75
N GLY A 94 7.33 5.52 3.46
CA GLY A 94 6.79 4.38 4.19
C GLY A 94 7.34 4.23 5.61
N GLU A 95 8.56 4.69 5.87
CA GLU A 95 9.15 4.74 7.21
C GLU A 95 8.58 5.91 8.03
N GLU A 96 8.31 7.04 7.39
CA GLU A 96 7.66 8.21 8.01
C GLU A 96 6.17 7.99 8.26
N GLU A 97 5.46 7.31 7.35
CA GLU A 97 4.10 6.81 7.56
C GLU A 97 4.14 5.63 8.52
N GLY A 98 4.38 5.91 9.81
CA GLY A 98 4.50 4.90 10.85
C GLY A 98 3.45 3.80 10.69
N VAL A 99 3.89 2.55 10.52
CA VAL A 99 2.99 1.40 10.38
C VAL A 99 2.17 1.32 11.66
N PHE A 100 0.89 1.71 11.62
CA PHE A 100 0.02 1.60 12.78
C PHE A 100 -0.52 0.17 12.88
N GLU A 101 -0.31 -0.46 14.02
CA GLU A 101 -1.04 -1.67 14.39
C GLU A 101 -2.40 -1.26 14.94
N GLU A 102 -3.47 -1.84 14.38
CA GLU A 102 -4.81 -1.72 14.94
C GLU A 102 -4.96 -2.75 16.07
N VAL A 103 -5.04 -2.27 17.31
CA VAL A 103 -5.33 -3.09 18.48
C VAL A 103 -6.78 -2.93 18.91
N LEU A 104 -7.40 -4.04 19.30
CA LEU A 104 -8.76 -4.05 19.81
C LEU A 104 -8.73 -3.84 21.33
N ILE A 105 -9.29 -2.73 21.80
CA ILE A 105 -9.41 -2.39 23.21
C ILE A 105 -10.86 -2.51 23.63
N CYS A 106 -11.13 -3.27 24.69
CA CYS A 106 -12.47 -3.37 25.25
C CYS A 106 -12.91 -2.03 25.86
N PRO A 107 -13.99 -1.40 25.38
CA PRO A 107 -14.46 -0.12 25.92
C PRO A 107 -15.13 -0.23 27.30
N LEU A 108 -15.30 -1.46 27.82
CA LEU A 108 -15.95 -1.72 29.12
C LEU A 108 -14.93 -1.89 30.25
N CYS A 109 -13.78 -2.51 29.98
CA CYS A 109 -12.75 -2.74 30.98
C CYS A 109 -11.37 -2.17 30.64
N GLY A 110 -11.19 -1.62 29.43
CA GLY A 110 -9.90 -1.11 28.94
C GLY A 110 -8.88 -2.20 28.57
N GLY A 111 -9.25 -3.48 28.67
CA GLY A 111 -8.39 -4.61 28.36
C GLY A 111 -8.08 -4.69 26.87
N GLU A 112 -6.81 -4.91 26.54
CA GLU A 112 -6.37 -5.20 25.17
C GLU A 112 -6.67 -6.65 24.82
N VAL A 113 -7.35 -6.86 23.71
CA VAL A 113 -7.64 -8.19 23.17
C VAL A 113 -6.75 -8.39 21.95
N GLY A 114 -5.81 -9.33 22.05
CA GLY A 114 -4.85 -9.60 20.99
C GLY A 114 -5.56 -9.81 19.64
N ALA A 115 -5.04 -9.15 18.59
CA ALA A 115 -5.67 -8.97 17.28
C ALA A 115 -5.94 -10.27 16.47
N ASN A 116 -5.73 -11.44 17.07
CA ASN A 116 -5.64 -12.70 16.32
C ASN A 116 -6.99 -13.17 15.79
N THR A 117 -8.13 -12.81 16.42
CA THR A 117 -9.45 -12.88 15.78
C THR A 117 -10.44 -11.90 16.42
N PHE A 118 -11.28 -11.26 15.61
CA PHE A 118 -12.41 -10.45 16.12
C PHE A 118 -13.41 -11.26 16.96
N ASN A 119 -13.48 -12.58 16.76
CA ASN A 119 -14.33 -13.46 17.58
C ASN A 119 -13.89 -13.46 19.04
N GLY A 120 -12.59 -13.54 19.31
CA GLY A 120 -12.06 -13.42 20.68
C GLY A 120 -12.40 -12.07 21.33
N PHE A 121 -12.47 -10.99 20.53
CA PHE A 121 -12.95 -9.70 21.01
C PHE A 121 -14.45 -9.73 21.36
N VAL A 122 -15.31 -10.32 20.54
CA VAL A 122 -16.74 -10.48 20.83
C VAL A 122 -16.95 -11.34 22.08
N GLU A 123 -16.23 -12.46 22.21
CA GLU A 123 -16.27 -13.32 23.40
C GLU A 123 -15.85 -12.54 24.66
N HIS A 124 -14.82 -11.70 24.56
CA HIS A 124 -14.42 -10.83 25.66
C HIS A 124 -15.53 -9.84 26.03
N ILE A 125 -16.15 -9.16 25.05
CA ILE A 125 -17.28 -8.24 25.31
C ILE A 125 -18.44 -8.98 25.98
N ALA A 126 -18.74 -10.20 25.54
CA ALA A 126 -19.79 -11.06 26.11
C ALA A 126 -19.57 -11.40 27.60
N THR A 127 -18.34 -11.29 28.12
CA THR A 127 -18.08 -11.43 29.57
C THR A 127 -18.59 -10.25 30.40
N HIS A 128 -18.78 -9.09 29.78
CA HIS A 128 -19.25 -7.86 30.44
C HIS A 128 -20.73 -7.59 30.18
N VAL A 129 -21.19 -7.86 28.96
CA VAL A 129 -22.55 -7.56 28.52
C VAL A 129 -22.96 -8.47 27.36
N GLU A 130 -24.21 -8.88 27.32
CA GLU A 130 -24.75 -9.66 26.21
C GLU A 130 -24.65 -8.89 24.88
N VAL A 131 -24.22 -9.60 23.83
CA VAL A 131 -24.07 -9.06 22.47
C VAL A 131 -25.23 -9.56 21.62
N ASP A 132 -26.17 -8.68 21.28
CA ASP A 132 -27.36 -9.02 20.50
C ASP A 132 -27.00 -9.38 19.05
N SER A 133 -26.11 -8.61 18.43
CA SER A 133 -25.69 -8.85 17.05
C SER A 133 -24.41 -8.11 16.67
N VAL A 134 -23.76 -8.58 15.60
CA VAL A 134 -22.63 -7.92 14.94
C VAL A 134 -22.99 -7.67 13.49
N LYS A 135 -22.84 -6.42 13.03
CA LYS A 135 -23.08 -6.03 11.63
C LYS A 135 -21.81 -5.53 10.97
N MET A 136 -21.63 -5.81 9.68
CA MET A 136 -20.56 -5.23 8.88
C MET A 136 -21.05 -3.94 8.21
N GLU A 137 -20.37 -2.83 8.46
CA GLU A 137 -20.62 -1.54 7.82
C GLU A 137 -19.37 -1.04 7.08
N VAL A 138 -19.53 0.06 6.33
CA VAL A 138 -18.46 0.67 5.51
C VAL A 138 -17.20 0.98 6.33
N LYS A 139 -17.36 1.33 7.62
CA LYS A 139 -16.26 1.70 8.52
C LYS A 139 -15.75 0.55 9.39
N GLY A 140 -16.32 -0.66 9.26
CA GLY A 140 -15.95 -1.83 10.05
C GLY A 140 -17.14 -2.51 10.71
N LYS A 141 -16.86 -3.37 11.69
CA LYS A 141 -17.89 -4.14 12.40
C LYS A 141 -18.56 -3.25 13.46
N VAL A 142 -19.86 -3.39 13.65
CA VAL A 142 -20.63 -2.66 14.66
C VAL A 142 -21.29 -3.68 15.57
N LEU A 143 -21.12 -3.54 16.89
CA LEU A 143 -21.73 -4.45 17.87
C LEU A 143 -22.95 -3.78 18.48
N HIS A 144 -24.08 -4.48 18.46
CA HIS A 144 -25.27 -4.11 19.22
C HIS A 144 -25.29 -4.93 20.50
N LEU A 145 -25.40 -4.24 21.63
CA LEU A 145 -25.37 -4.82 22.97
C LEU A 145 -26.74 -4.76 23.60
N ALA A 146 -27.02 -5.71 24.49
CA ALA A 146 -28.22 -5.70 25.30
C ALA A 146 -28.34 -4.37 26.07
N GLY A 147 -29.56 -3.82 26.11
CA GLY A 147 -29.81 -2.49 26.66
C GLY A 147 -29.71 -1.34 25.65
N GLY A 148 -29.59 -1.64 24.35
CA GLY A 148 -29.68 -0.66 23.26
C GLY A 148 -28.39 0.12 23.00
N ARG A 149 -27.29 -0.23 23.66
CA ARG A 149 -25.97 0.37 23.41
C ARG A 149 -25.39 -0.20 22.12
N THR A 150 -24.74 0.65 21.33
CA THR A 150 -24.02 0.25 20.12
C THR A 150 -22.56 0.62 20.25
N LEU A 151 -21.65 -0.29 19.88
CA LEU A 151 -20.21 -0.03 19.81
C LEU A 151 -19.79 0.06 18.34
N PHE A 152 -19.18 1.18 17.99
CA PHE A 152 -18.60 1.44 16.69
C PHE A 152 -17.11 1.12 16.68
N PRO A 153 -16.49 0.91 15.51
CA PRO A 153 -15.05 0.71 15.39
C PRO A 153 -14.22 1.77 16.12
N SER A 154 -14.64 3.03 16.13
CA SER A 154 -13.96 4.11 16.87
C SER A 154 -13.93 3.93 18.38
N ASP A 155 -14.83 3.11 18.94
CA ASP A 155 -14.93 2.87 20.38
C ASP A 155 -13.94 1.81 20.86
N TYR A 156 -13.46 0.95 19.95
CA TYR A 156 -12.65 -0.21 20.32
C TYR A 156 -11.42 -0.45 19.45
N ILE A 157 -11.24 0.23 18.32
CA ILE A 157 -10.01 0.20 17.52
C ILE A 157 -9.10 1.35 17.96
N GLN A 158 -7.91 1.02 18.45
CA GLN A 158 -6.84 2.01 18.63
C GLN A 158 -5.71 1.74 17.64
N LYS A 159 -5.24 2.81 17.01
CA LYS A 159 -4.05 2.79 16.16
C LYS A 159 -2.83 3.08 17.02
N ARG A 160 -1.88 2.16 17.08
CA ARG A 160 -0.60 2.36 17.77
C ARG A 160 0.54 2.25 16.78
N ALA A 161 1.53 3.14 16.88
CA ALA A 161 2.75 3.00 16.10
C ALA A 161 3.39 1.64 16.42
N ARG A 162 3.65 0.83 15.40
CA ARG A 162 4.38 -0.42 15.53
C ARG A 162 5.80 -0.09 15.98
N LYS A 163 6.17 -0.57 17.17
CA LYS A 163 7.53 -0.43 17.72
C LYS A 163 8.50 -1.38 17.05
#